data_AF-A0A834IZV8-F1
#
_entry.id   AF-A0A834IZV8-F1
#
_cell.length_a   1.000
_cell.length_b   1.000
_cell.length_c   1.000
_cell.angle_alpha   90.00
_cell.angle_beta   90.00
_cell.angle_gamma   90.00
#
_symmetry.space_group_name_H-M   'P 1'
#
loop_
_entity.id
_entity.type
_entity.pdbx_description
1 polymer ?
#
loop_
_entity_poly.entity_id
_entity_poly.type
_entity_poly.pdbx_seq_one_letter_code
_entity_poly.pdbx_strand_id
1 'polypeptide(L)'
;MKNRAFYDAHGDLLIVPQLGVLLITTEFGKMEVATNEICVVSQGIRFSVDITMASRRYILETFSHSSSLRAIYLPILHEMCPKKITYSRFF
;
A
#
# COMPACT_ATOMS: atom_id res chain seq x y z
N MET A 1 -8.85 -9.92 6.76
CA MET A 1 -8.13 -10.97 7.50
C MET A 1 -8.71 -10.99 8.90
N LYS A 2 -9.38 -12.07 9.35
CA LYS A 2 -10.01 -12.05 10.68
C LYS A 2 -8.95 -12.23 11.78
N ASN A 3 -8.89 -11.25 12.68
CA ASN A 3 -8.07 -11.22 13.90
C ASN A 3 -6.57 -11.53 13.69
N ARG A 4 -6.03 -11.11 12.54
CA ARG A 4 -4.63 -11.29 12.17
C ARG A 4 -4.14 -10.03 11.47
N ALA A 5 -2.96 -9.57 11.88
CA ALA A 5 -2.20 -8.53 11.20
C ALA A 5 -0.91 -9.13 10.64
N PHE A 6 -0.42 -8.54 9.56
CA PHE A 6 0.86 -8.82 8.95
C PHE A 6 1.75 -7.58 9.11
N TYR A 7 3.05 -7.80 9.24
CA TYR A 7 4.05 -6.74 9.17
C TYR A 7 5.28 -7.30 8.48
N ASP A 8 6.02 -6.41 7.83
CA ASP A 8 7.31 -6.73 7.24
C ASP A 8 8.43 -6.13 8.10
N ALA A 9 9.45 -6.94 8.41
CA ALA A 9 10.59 -6.52 9.21
C ALA A 9 11.83 -6.15 8.36
N HIS A 10 11.77 -6.27 7.04
CA HIS A 10 12.92 -6.16 6.14
C HIS A 10 12.81 -5.01 5.15
N GLY A 11 11.60 -4.66 4.70
CA GLY A 11 11.41 -3.65 3.69
C GLY A 11 10.05 -2.95 3.74
N ASP A 12 9.90 -2.01 2.82
CA ASP A 12 8.65 -1.30 2.59
C ASP A 12 7.84 -2.01 1.49
N LEU A 13 6.51 -2.01 1.65
CA LEU A 13 5.58 -2.68 0.74
C LEU A 13 4.77 -1.66 -0.06
N LEU A 14 4.94 -1.66 -1.37
CA LEU A 14 4.10 -0.93 -2.32
C LEU A 14 3.01 -1.87 -2.87
N ILE A 15 1.76 -1.55 -2.59
CA ILE A 15 0.58 -2.34 -2.96
C ILE A 15 -0.19 -1.62 -4.06
N VAL A 16 -0.41 -2.32 -5.18
CA VAL A 16 -1.16 -1.82 -6.34
C VAL A 16 -2.37 -2.73 -6.62
N PRO A 17 -3.60 -2.31 -6.27
CA PRO A 17 -4.82 -3.04 -6.60
C PRO A 17 -5.11 -3.01 -8.12
N GLN A 18 -5.26 -4.19 -8.72
CA GLN A 18 -5.68 -4.35 -10.11
C GLN A 18 -7.19 -4.60 -10.22
N LEU A 19 -7.78 -5.32 -9.27
CA LEU A 19 -9.19 -5.66 -9.25
C LEU A 19 -9.71 -5.62 -7.81
N GLY A 20 -10.85 -4.97 -7.62
CA GLY A 20 -11.48 -4.81 -6.31
C GLY A 20 -10.86 -3.71 -5.45
N VAL A 21 -11.56 -3.37 -4.37
CA VAL A 21 -11.13 -2.38 -3.37
C VAL A 21 -10.51 -3.12 -2.18
N LEU A 22 -9.39 -2.60 -1.68
CA LEU A 22 -8.71 -3.12 -0.50
C LEU A 22 -9.05 -2.23 0.70
N LEU A 23 -9.59 -2.83 1.76
CA LEU A 23 -9.77 -2.18 3.05
C LEU A 23 -8.55 -2.52 3.92
N ILE A 24 -7.64 -1.56 4.07
CA ILE A 24 -6.39 -1.74 4.82
C ILE A 24 -6.54 -1.05 6.17
N THR A 25 -6.40 -1.81 7.26
CA THR A 25 -6.32 -1.27 8.62
C THR A 25 -4.88 -1.34 9.09
N THR A 26 -4.27 -0.20 9.38
CA THR A 26 -2.93 -0.08 9.95
C THR A 26 -2.99 0.41 11.40
N GLU A 27 -1.85 0.47 12.08
CA GLU A 27 -1.72 1.04 13.43
C GLU A 27 -2.16 2.51 13.53
N PHE A 28 -2.23 3.20 12.40
CA PHE A 28 -2.55 4.62 12.33
C PHE A 28 -3.96 4.93 11.81
N GLY A 29 -4.73 3.91 11.43
CA GLY A 29 -6.10 4.09 10.97
C GLY A 29 -6.51 3.12 9.87
N LYS A 30 -7.67 3.39 9.28
CA LYS A 30 -8.22 2.61 8.16
C LYS A 30 -8.15 3.41 6.88
N MET A 31 -7.82 2.73 5.79
CA MET A 31 -7.81 3.31 4.45
C MET A 31 -8.48 2.36 3.46
N GLU A 32 -9.21 2.95 2.52
CA GLU A 32 -9.74 2.27 1.36
C GLU A 32 -8.83 2.57 0.17
N VAL A 33 -8.43 1.53 -0.56
CA VAL A 33 -7.54 1.65 -1.71
C VAL A 33 -8.21 0.97 -2.90
N ALA A 34 -8.71 1.79 -3.82
CA ALA A 34 -9.38 1.33 -5.04
C ALA A 34 -8.40 1.14 -6.20
N THR A 35 -8.87 0.53 -7.28
CA THR A 35 -8.10 0.44 -8.54
C THR A 35 -7.71 1.85 -9.01
N ASN A 36 -6.47 2.00 -9.51
CA ASN A 36 -5.79 3.27 -9.84
C ASN A 36 -5.28 4.08 -8.63
N GLU A 37 -5.48 3.61 -7.40
CA GLU A 37 -4.77 4.11 -6.25
C GLU A 37 -3.58 3.19 -5.92
N ILE A 38 -2.62 3.72 -5.18
CA ILE A 38 -1.50 2.96 -4.64
C ILE A 38 -1.44 3.16 -3.13
N CYS A 39 -0.98 2.12 -2.42
CA CYS A 39 -0.74 2.18 -1.00
C CYS A 39 0.70 1.79 -0.71
N VAL A 40 1.34 2.50 0.21
CA VAL A 40 2.66 2.15 0.72
C VAL A 40 2.51 1.85 2.21
N VAL A 41 2.97 0.68 2.63
CA VAL A 41 3.10 0.32 4.04
C VAL A 41 4.58 0.22 4.37
N SER A 42 5.05 1.07 5.27
CA SER A 42 6.46 1.08 5.66
C SER A 42 6.82 -0.13 6.51
N GLN A 43 8.11 -0.47 6.52
CA GLN A 43 8.69 -1.49 7.37
C GLN A 43 8.28 -1.30 8.84
N GLY A 44 7.96 -2.41 9.50
CA GLY A 44 7.58 -2.46 10.91
C GLY A 44 6.13 -2.09 11.19
N ILE A 45 5.38 -1.53 10.23
CA ILE A 45 3.97 -1.17 10.42
C ILE A 45 3.11 -2.43 10.31
N ARG A 46 2.30 -2.67 11.35
CA ARG A 46 1.30 -3.75 11.32
C ARG A 46 0.07 -3.31 10.55
N PHE A 47 -0.36 -4.16 9.62
CA PHE A 47 -1.57 -3.94 8.85
C PHE A 47 -2.40 -5.21 8.66
N SER A 48 -3.69 -5.05 8.43
CA SER A 48 -4.58 -6.12 8.01
C SER A 48 -5.35 -5.68 6.77
N VAL A 49 -5.64 -6.64 5.89
CA VAL A 49 -6.38 -6.38 4.66
C VAL A 49 -7.71 -7.13 4.72
N ASP A 50 -8.80 -6.39 4.63
CA ASP A 50 -10.14 -6.92 4.44
C ASP A 50 -10.56 -6.83 2.97
N ILE A 51 -11.15 -7.93 2.51
CA ILE A 51 -11.51 -8.15 1.12
C ILE A 51 -12.98 -8.54 1.11
N THR A 52 -13.82 -7.74 0.47
CA THR A 52 -15.28 -7.94 0.39
C THR A 52 -15.70 -8.73 -0.85
N MET A 53 -14.89 -8.73 -1.91
CA MET A 53 -15.14 -9.40 -3.19
C MET A 53 -13.83 -9.97 -3.76
N ALA A 54 -13.90 -10.72 -4.87
CA ALA A 54 -12.69 -11.20 -5.54
C ALA A 54 -11.72 -10.05 -5.86
N SER A 55 -10.53 -10.09 -5.28
CA SER A 55 -9.52 -9.03 -5.42
C SER A 55 -8.24 -9.55 -6.06
N ARG A 56 -7.60 -8.73 -6.90
CA ARG A 56 -6.26 -8.99 -7.45
C ARG A 56 -5.39 -7.75 -7.24
N ARG A 57 -4.15 -7.98 -6.82
CA ARG A 57 -3.20 -6.91 -6.51
C ARG A 57 -1.77 -7.35 -6.86
N TYR A 58 -0.93 -6.38 -7.13
CA TYR A 58 0.51 -6.53 -7.23
C TYR A 58 1.16 -5.93 -5.98
N ILE A 59 2.26 -6.53 -5.55
CA ILE A 59 3.05 -6.06 -4.41
C ILE A 59 4.49 -5.96 -4.88
N LEU A 60 5.10 -4.81 -4.63
CA LEU A 60 6.53 -4.61 -4.78
C LEU A 60 7.11 -4.40 -3.37
N GLU A 61 8.02 -5.27 -2.99
CA GLU A 61 8.79 -5.16 -1.76
C GLU A 61 10.13 -4.49 -2.06
N THR A 62 10.48 -3.47 -1.29
CA THR A 62 11.74 -2.75 -1.43
C THR A 62 12.54 -2.79 -0.14
N PHE A 63 13.73 -3.37 -0.18
CA PHE A 63 14.61 -3.57 0.99
C PHE A 63 15.53 -2.38 1.30
N SER A 64 15.42 -1.28 0.54
CA SER A 64 16.34 -0.14 0.63
C SER A 64 15.89 0.84 1.71
N HIS A 65 16.66 0.96 2.81
CA HIS A 65 16.47 1.86 3.95
C HIS A 65 16.56 3.37 3.64
N SER A 66 16.27 3.78 2.41
CA SER A 66 16.45 5.15 1.98
C SER A 66 15.17 5.67 1.36
N SER A 67 14.92 6.94 1.64
CA SER A 67 14.07 7.93 0.97
C SER A 67 13.86 7.78 -0.56
N SER A 68 14.61 6.90 -1.22
CA SER A 68 14.56 6.44 -2.61
C SER A 68 13.25 5.81 -3.06
N LEU A 69 12.42 5.34 -2.13
CA LEU A 69 11.08 4.88 -2.45
C LEU A 69 10.33 5.98 -3.23
N ARG A 70 10.53 7.27 -2.86
CA ARG A 70 10.07 8.46 -3.61
C ARG A 70 10.51 8.47 -5.07
N ALA A 71 11.72 8.03 -5.39
CA ALA A 71 12.22 7.99 -6.76
C ALA A 71 11.62 6.85 -7.60
N ILE A 72 11.15 5.76 -6.97
CA ILE A 72 10.55 4.63 -7.68
C ILE A 72 9.07 4.91 -7.98
N TYR A 73 8.31 5.43 -7.02
CA TYR A 73 6.88 5.66 -7.25
C TYR A 73 6.56 7.00 -7.91
N LEU A 74 7.36 8.07 -7.78
CA LEU A 74 7.06 9.34 -8.48
C LEU A 74 6.90 9.21 -10.01
N PRO A 75 7.74 8.45 -10.73
CA PRO A 75 7.53 8.22 -12.17
C PRO A 75 6.31 7.34 -12.46
N ILE A 76 6.07 6.28 -11.65
CA ILE A 76 4.88 5.42 -11.79
C ILE A 76 3.59 6.22 -11.55
N LEU A 77 3.62 7.14 -10.59
CA LEU A 77 2.53 8.08 -10.28
C LEU A 77 2.24 9.05 -11.44
N HIS A 78 3.27 9.48 -12.15
CA HIS A 78 3.12 10.36 -13.31
C HIS A 78 2.46 9.64 -14.50
N GLU A 79 2.68 8.33 -14.65
CA GLU A 79 2.06 7.52 -15.72
C GLU A 79 0.67 6.98 -15.36
N MET A 80 0.41 6.62 -14.09
CA MET A 80 -0.80 5.86 -13.74
C MET A 80 -2.09 6.68 -13.53
N CYS A 81 -2.07 7.93 -13.03
CA CYS A 81 -3.32 8.70 -12.92
C CYS A 81 -3.18 10.19 -12.54
N PRO A 82 -3.96 11.11 -13.15
CA PRO A 82 -4.12 12.50 -12.67
C PRO A 82 -5.11 12.64 -11.48
N LYS A 83 -5.61 11.55 -10.89
CA LYS A 83 -6.57 11.61 -9.76
C LYS A 83 -5.96 11.14 -8.44
N LYS A 84 -6.20 11.97 -7.42
CA LYS A 84 -5.84 11.89 -5.98
C LYS A 84 -5.08 10.61 -5.57
N ILE A 85 -3.79 10.79 -5.38
CA ILE A 85 -2.96 9.85 -4.63
C ILE A 85 -3.36 10.00 -3.16
N THR A 86 -3.97 8.96 -2.58
CA THR A 86 -4.19 8.89 -1.13
C THR A 86 -2.86 8.52 -0.46
N TYR A 87 -1.99 9.53 -0.27
CA TYR A 87 -0.70 9.38 0.39
C TYR A 87 -0.89 9.49 1.91
N SER A 88 -1.19 8.38 2.58
CA SER A 88 -1.14 8.34 4.04
C SER A 88 0.27 7.95 4.49
N ARG A 89 1.21 8.89 4.40
CA ARG A 89 2.47 8.80 5.14
C ARG A 89 2.14 9.07 6.60
N PHE A 90 1.95 8.01 7.36
CA PHE A 90 1.98 8.12 8.80
C PHE A 90 3.45 8.25 9.21
N PHE A 91 3.76 9.39 9.82
CA PHE A 91 5.10 9.80 10.25
C PHE A 91 5.66 8.89 11.32
#